data_AF-A0A524N7F6-F1
#
_entry.id   AF-A0A524N7F6-F1
#
_cell.length_a   1.000
_cell.length_b   1.000
_cell.length_c   1.000
_cell.angle_alpha   90.00
_cell.angle_beta   90.00
_cell.angle_gamma   90.00
#
_symmetry.space_group_name_H-M   'P 1'
#
loop_
_entity.id
_entity.type
_entity.pdbx_description
1 polymer ?
#
loop_
_entity_poly.entity_id
_entity_poly.type
_entity_poly.pdbx_seq_one_letter_code
_entity_poly.pdbx_strand_id
1 'polypeptide(L)'
;MNAVIYRKILGTIYKMTQKTPPLLTAETAKNLLAGKNRVSLNLGISKTTIKQINTKYLLNKAESIEAEDLEKIANDQRSIYFVDNKTVFMAAIRGKHFYKLAKTDGAPTLEIDGIRMHRTKNTTPEKDAKDKLKILGLRSGKVLDTCMGLGYTAIQAHECGAEYVLSIEYEPNVMRIAQLNPWSTKL
;
A
#
# COMPACT_ATOMS: atom_id res chain seq x y z
N MET A 1 12.41 22.69 12.62
CA MET A 1 13.25 21.92 11.68
C MET A 1 12.34 20.90 11.04
N ASN A 2 12.07 20.99 9.72
CA ASN A 2 11.21 20.03 9.03
C ASN A 2 11.96 18.70 8.99
N ALA A 3 11.50 17.70 9.75
CA ALA A 3 12.07 16.37 9.71
C ALA A 3 11.90 15.78 8.30
N VAL A 4 12.97 15.19 7.77
CA VAL A 4 13.02 14.65 6.40
C VAL A 4 13.27 13.15 6.49
N ILE A 5 12.39 12.37 5.87
CA ILE A 5 12.59 10.92 5.71
C ILE A 5 13.50 10.73 4.49
N TYR A 6 14.65 10.09 4.70
CA TYR A 6 15.56 9.74 3.62
C TYR A 6 15.53 8.23 3.39
N ARG A 7 15.44 7.86 2.11
CA ARG A 7 15.51 6.48 1.63
C ARG A 7 16.79 6.29 0.85
N LYS A 8 17.49 5.17 1.05
CA LYS A 8 18.72 4.84 0.31
C LYS A 8 18.64 3.44 -0.28
N ILE A 9 18.85 3.34 -1.59
CA ILE A 9 19.05 2.07 -2.32
C ILE A 9 20.45 2.10 -2.90
N LEU A 10 21.35 1.20 -2.49
CA LEU A 10 22.65 1.01 -3.16
C LEU A 10 23.40 2.34 -3.46
N GLY A 11 23.27 3.37 -2.60
CA GLY A 11 23.90 4.68 -2.78
C GLY A 11 23.00 5.82 -3.28
N THR A 12 21.81 5.55 -3.83
CA THR A 12 20.94 6.55 -4.49
C THR A 12 19.71 6.90 -3.64
N ILE A 13 19.40 8.20 -3.52
CA ILE A 13 18.20 8.73 -2.85
C ILE A 13 17.07 8.85 -3.88
N TYR A 14 15.95 8.15 -3.66
CA TYR A 14 14.76 8.24 -4.51
C TYR A 14 13.68 9.09 -3.84
N LYS A 15 13.17 10.10 -4.55
CA LYS A 15 11.97 10.86 -4.16
C LYS A 15 10.77 10.23 -4.86
N MET A 16 9.83 9.64 -4.12
CA MET A 16 8.68 8.97 -4.72
C MET A 16 7.64 10.02 -5.12
N THR A 17 7.56 10.34 -6.40
CA THR A 17 6.59 11.30 -6.96
C THR A 17 5.47 10.64 -7.76
N GLN A 18 5.34 9.31 -7.72
CA GLN A 18 4.35 8.62 -8.54
C GLN A 18 2.97 8.62 -7.88
N LYS A 19 1.99 9.13 -8.63
CA LYS A 19 0.57 8.95 -8.36
C LYS A 19 0.28 7.45 -8.40
N THR A 20 -0.12 6.87 -7.28
CA THR A 20 -0.50 5.44 -7.23
C THR A 20 -1.72 5.20 -8.12
N PRO A 21 -1.73 4.15 -8.96
CA PRO A 21 -2.90 3.78 -9.75
C PRO A 21 -4.08 3.44 -8.83
N PRO A 22 -5.33 3.44 -9.34
CA PRO A 22 -6.48 2.94 -8.61
C PRO A 22 -6.26 1.50 -8.16
N LEU A 23 -6.37 1.27 -6.86
CA LEU A 23 -6.21 -0.04 -6.24
C LEU A 23 -7.56 -0.59 -5.80
N LEU A 24 -7.80 -1.85 -6.13
CA LEU A 24 -9.04 -2.56 -5.83
C LEU A 24 -8.77 -3.79 -4.96
N THR A 25 -9.74 -4.06 -4.10
CA THR A 25 -9.84 -5.28 -3.29
C THR A 25 -11.12 -6.02 -3.66
N ALA A 26 -11.27 -7.26 -3.19
CA ALA A 26 -12.54 -7.98 -3.32
C ALA A 26 -13.74 -7.18 -2.76
N GLU A 27 -13.55 -6.46 -1.66
CA GLU A 27 -14.61 -5.64 -1.06
C GLU A 27 -14.99 -4.45 -1.96
N THR A 28 -13.99 -3.76 -2.52
CA THR A 28 -14.21 -2.70 -3.50
C THR A 28 -15.00 -3.24 -4.69
N ALA A 29 -14.59 -4.38 -5.25
CA ALA A 29 -15.24 -4.98 -6.41
C ALA A 29 -16.69 -5.41 -6.10
N LYS A 30 -16.93 -6.10 -4.98
CA LYS A 30 -18.28 -6.47 -4.53
C LYS A 30 -19.19 -5.26 -4.36
N ASN A 31 -18.68 -4.18 -3.77
CA ASN A 31 -19.45 -2.95 -3.60
C ASN A 31 -19.85 -2.33 -4.94
N LEU A 32 -18.93 -2.31 -5.93
CA LEU A 32 -19.21 -1.80 -7.27
C LEU A 32 -20.23 -2.67 -8.02
N LEU A 33 -20.09 -3.99 -7.96
CA LEU A 33 -21.03 -4.94 -8.57
C LEU A 33 -22.43 -4.86 -7.92
N ALA A 34 -22.50 -4.52 -6.63
CA ALA A 34 -23.77 -4.27 -5.93
C ALA A 34 -24.38 -2.88 -6.22
N GLY A 35 -23.84 -2.13 -7.19
CA GLY A 35 -24.35 -0.81 -7.58
C GLY A 35 -23.94 0.35 -6.68
N LYS A 36 -23.06 0.14 -5.69
CA LYS A 36 -22.51 1.25 -4.90
C LYS A 36 -21.49 1.99 -5.74
N ASN A 37 -21.60 3.32 -5.80
CA ASN A 37 -20.69 4.15 -6.57
C ASN A 37 -19.64 4.88 -5.73
N ARG A 38 -19.78 4.92 -4.40
CA ARG A 38 -18.84 5.57 -3.48
C ARG A 38 -17.93 4.52 -2.82
N VAL A 39 -16.71 4.37 -3.35
CA VAL A 39 -15.75 3.33 -2.95
C VAL A 39 -14.36 3.88 -2.68
N SER A 40 -13.47 3.07 -2.09
CA SER A 40 -12.06 3.41 -1.96
C SER A 40 -11.24 2.79 -3.09
N LEU A 41 -10.39 3.60 -3.72
CA LEU A 41 -9.43 3.21 -4.75
C LEU A 41 -7.97 3.34 -4.26
N ASN A 42 -7.78 3.47 -2.95
CA ASN A 42 -6.49 3.67 -2.30
C ASN A 42 -6.44 2.94 -0.95
N LEU A 43 -7.01 1.72 -0.94
CA LEU A 43 -6.94 0.79 0.19
C LEU A 43 -7.46 1.37 1.52
N GLY A 44 -8.59 2.07 1.48
CA GLY A 44 -9.29 2.58 2.66
C GLY A 44 -8.91 3.99 3.11
N ILE A 45 -7.90 4.63 2.51
CA ILE A 45 -7.44 5.97 2.93
C ILE A 45 -8.52 7.04 2.65
N SER A 46 -9.16 6.99 1.49
CA SER A 46 -10.28 7.86 1.16
C SER A 46 -11.32 7.17 0.28
N LYS A 47 -12.50 7.79 0.17
CA LYS A 47 -13.57 7.35 -0.73
C LYS A 47 -13.76 8.36 -1.85
N THR A 48 -14.02 7.85 -3.05
CA THR A 48 -14.37 8.62 -4.23
C THR A 48 -15.66 8.09 -4.84
N THR A 49 -16.38 8.95 -5.55
CA THR A 49 -17.55 8.55 -6.34
C THR A 49 -17.09 8.24 -7.76
N ILE A 50 -17.40 7.03 -8.23
CA ILE A 50 -17.11 6.62 -9.60
C ILE A 50 -18.38 6.60 -10.45
N LYS A 51 -18.21 6.63 -11.77
CA LYS A 51 -19.32 6.51 -12.73
C LYS A 51 -19.27 5.13 -13.40
N GLN A 52 -20.44 4.55 -13.63
CA GLN A 52 -20.60 3.38 -14.49
C GLN A 52 -21.25 3.82 -15.80
N ILE A 53 -20.73 3.34 -16.92
CA ILE A 53 -21.30 3.53 -18.27
C ILE A 53 -21.38 2.15 -18.90
N ASN A 54 -22.60 1.66 -19.17
CA ASN A 54 -22.84 0.28 -19.60
C ASN A 54 -22.22 -0.73 -18.62
N THR A 55 -21.34 -1.62 -19.09
CA THR A 55 -20.61 -2.62 -18.30
C THR A 55 -19.33 -2.09 -17.64
N LYS A 56 -18.98 -0.83 -17.91
CA LYS A 56 -17.66 -0.27 -17.63
C LYS A 56 -17.70 0.71 -16.46
N TYR A 57 -16.75 0.59 -15.55
CA TYR A 57 -16.57 1.44 -14.38
C TYR A 57 -15.39 2.39 -14.58
N LEU A 58 -15.64 3.70 -14.50
CA LEU A 58 -14.63 4.75 -14.67
C LEU A 58 -13.99 5.05 -13.31
N LEU A 59 -12.78 4.53 -13.09
CA LEU A 59 -12.07 4.66 -11.81
C LEU A 59 -11.49 6.06 -11.62
N ASN A 60 -11.02 6.67 -12.71
CA ASN A 60 -10.65 8.08 -12.78
C ASN A 60 -10.72 8.58 -14.25
N LYS A 61 -9.95 9.61 -14.64
CA LYS A 61 -9.92 10.14 -16.02
C LYS A 61 -9.27 9.21 -17.05
N ALA A 62 -8.30 8.38 -16.68
CA ALA A 62 -7.55 7.53 -17.61
C ALA A 62 -7.80 6.02 -17.37
N GLU A 63 -8.08 5.62 -16.14
CA GLU A 63 -8.24 4.23 -15.76
C GLU A 63 -9.71 3.80 -15.64
N SER A 64 -9.99 2.59 -16.14
CA SER A 64 -11.33 2.00 -16.16
C SER A 64 -11.29 0.48 -16.16
N ILE A 65 -12.34 -0.15 -15.65
CA ILE A 65 -12.43 -1.61 -15.49
C ILE A 65 -13.79 -2.14 -15.94
N GLU A 66 -13.83 -3.33 -16.53
CA GLU A 66 -15.06 -4.00 -16.95
C GLU A 66 -15.65 -4.83 -15.79
N ALA A 67 -16.97 -5.07 -15.84
CA ALA A 67 -17.67 -5.88 -14.84
C ALA A 67 -17.07 -7.29 -14.68
N GLU A 68 -16.65 -7.93 -15.77
CA GLU A 68 -16.04 -9.27 -15.75
C GLU A 68 -14.77 -9.32 -14.89
N ASP A 69 -13.91 -8.30 -14.97
CA ASP A 69 -12.69 -8.26 -14.15
C ASP A 69 -13.00 -7.94 -12.68
N LEU A 70 -14.04 -7.13 -12.42
CA LEU A 70 -14.52 -6.94 -11.04
C LEU A 70 -15.03 -8.25 -10.44
N GLU A 71 -15.71 -9.10 -11.21
CA GLU A 71 -16.15 -10.42 -10.74
C GLU A 71 -14.97 -11.31 -10.37
N LYS A 72 -13.89 -11.30 -11.18
CA LYS A 72 -12.65 -12.01 -10.85
C LYS A 72 -12.03 -11.49 -9.54
N ILE A 73 -11.93 -10.17 -9.39
CA ILE A 73 -11.39 -9.54 -8.17
C ILE A 73 -12.26 -9.83 -6.95
N ALA A 74 -13.59 -9.81 -7.10
CA ALA A 74 -14.53 -10.08 -6.02
C ALA A 74 -14.33 -11.46 -5.38
N ASN A 75 -13.82 -12.43 -6.14
CA ASN A 75 -13.56 -13.79 -5.69
C ASN A 75 -12.19 -13.96 -4.99
N ASP A 76 -11.23 -13.04 -5.14
CA ASP A 76 -9.93 -13.10 -4.45
C ASP A 76 -9.91 -12.22 -3.19
N GLN A 77 -10.15 -12.83 -2.02
CA GLN A 77 -10.19 -12.11 -0.75
C GLN A 77 -8.83 -11.60 -0.24
N ARG A 78 -7.71 -12.05 -0.83
CA ARG A 78 -6.37 -11.80 -0.29
C ARG A 78 -5.58 -10.80 -1.11
N SER A 79 -5.75 -10.79 -2.42
CA SER A 79 -4.91 -9.97 -3.31
C SER A 79 -5.44 -8.55 -3.46
N ILE A 80 -4.51 -7.66 -3.77
CA ILE A 80 -4.81 -6.30 -4.20
C ILE A 80 -4.51 -6.23 -5.70
N TYR A 81 -5.37 -5.54 -6.42
CA TYR A 81 -5.23 -5.31 -7.85
C TYR A 81 -5.11 -3.82 -8.12
N PHE A 82 -4.45 -3.46 -9.22
CA PHE A 82 -4.49 -2.11 -9.75
C PHE A 82 -4.88 -2.13 -11.22
N VAL A 83 -5.36 -1.00 -11.71
CA VAL A 83 -5.69 -0.81 -13.11
C VAL A 83 -4.71 0.17 -13.71
N ASP A 84 -4.17 -0.20 -14.87
CA ASP A 84 -3.44 0.72 -15.74
C ASP A 84 -4.15 0.76 -17.08
N ASN A 85 -4.68 1.94 -17.41
CA ASN A 85 -5.61 2.18 -18.52
C ASN A 85 -6.87 1.29 -18.47
N LYS A 86 -6.81 0.10 -19.09
CA LYS A 86 -7.91 -0.88 -19.14
C LYS A 86 -7.48 -2.26 -18.64
N THR A 87 -6.20 -2.43 -18.32
CA THR A 87 -5.63 -3.72 -17.95
C THR A 87 -5.56 -3.84 -16.45
N VAL A 88 -6.04 -4.97 -15.94
CA VAL A 88 -6.02 -5.28 -14.51
C VAL A 88 -4.77 -6.09 -14.18
N PHE A 89 -4.02 -5.60 -13.19
CA PHE A 89 -2.82 -6.24 -12.70
C PHE A 89 -2.97 -6.57 -11.22
N MET A 90 -2.48 -7.74 -10.81
CA MET A 90 -2.25 -8.01 -9.39
C MET A 90 -1.06 -7.16 -8.91
N ALA A 91 -1.16 -6.57 -7.72
CA ALA A 91 -0.07 -5.84 -7.07
C ALA A 91 1.00 -6.83 -6.55
N ALA A 92 1.69 -7.49 -7.48
CA ALA A 92 2.65 -8.54 -7.22
C ALA A 92 3.80 -8.53 -8.25
N ILE A 93 4.95 -9.05 -7.83
CA ILE A 93 6.12 -9.27 -8.67
C ILE A 93 6.48 -10.74 -8.60
N ARG A 94 6.59 -11.39 -9.77
CA ARG A 94 7.02 -12.77 -9.93
C ARG A 94 8.44 -12.79 -10.47
N GLY A 95 9.34 -13.46 -9.75
CA GLY A 95 10.73 -13.67 -10.15
C GLY A 95 11.31 -14.87 -9.42
N LYS A 96 12.54 -14.74 -8.90
CA LYS A 96 13.14 -15.75 -8.01
C LYS A 96 12.27 -16.02 -6.77
N HIS A 97 11.69 -14.96 -6.22
CA HIS A 97 10.71 -14.99 -5.13
C HIS A 97 9.42 -14.33 -5.60
N PHE A 98 8.32 -14.60 -4.90
CA PHE A 98 7.02 -13.99 -5.15
C PHE A 98 6.72 -12.93 -4.11
N TYR A 99 6.65 -11.67 -4.54
CA TYR A 99 6.33 -10.52 -3.68
C TYR A 99 4.93 -10.04 -3.99
N LYS A 100 4.09 -9.82 -2.97
CA LYS A 100 2.70 -9.38 -3.18
C LYS A 100 2.25 -8.40 -2.10
N LEU A 101 1.50 -7.38 -2.50
CA LEU A 101 0.72 -6.55 -1.58
C LEU A 101 -0.60 -7.29 -1.27
N ALA A 102 -0.81 -7.66 -0.02
CA ALA A 102 -1.96 -8.42 0.43
C ALA A 102 -2.90 -7.59 1.31
N LYS A 103 -4.21 -7.80 1.13
CA LYS A 103 -5.28 -7.09 1.85
C LYS A 103 -5.23 -7.41 3.36
N THR A 104 -5.41 -6.36 4.15
CA THR A 104 -5.78 -6.45 5.58
C THR A 104 -6.99 -5.54 5.83
N ASP A 105 -7.46 -5.41 7.06
CA ASP A 105 -8.55 -4.49 7.40
C ASP A 105 -8.09 -3.02 7.55
N GLY A 106 -6.78 -2.78 7.53
CA GLY A 106 -6.16 -1.46 7.52
C GLY A 106 -5.12 -1.36 6.40
N ALA A 107 -3.91 -0.91 6.73
CA ALA A 107 -2.83 -0.88 5.76
C ALA A 107 -2.50 -2.29 5.25
N PRO A 108 -2.15 -2.48 3.96
CA PRO A 108 -1.84 -3.80 3.44
C PRO A 108 -0.59 -4.41 4.11
N THR A 109 -0.39 -5.71 3.94
CA THR A 109 0.86 -6.37 4.30
C THR A 109 1.63 -6.77 3.05
N LEU A 110 2.96 -6.72 3.13
CA LEU A 110 3.83 -7.44 2.22
C LEU A 110 3.73 -8.96 2.51
N GLU A 111 3.56 -9.75 1.46
CA GLU A 111 3.79 -11.19 1.46
C GLU A 111 5.02 -11.50 0.59
N ILE A 112 5.94 -12.33 1.09
CA ILE A 112 7.09 -12.88 0.36
C ILE A 112 6.94 -14.41 0.39
N ASP A 113 6.86 -15.04 -0.76
CA ASP A 113 6.61 -16.49 -0.91
C ASP A 113 5.42 -16.99 -0.08
N GLY A 114 4.37 -16.16 0.02
CA GLY A 114 3.15 -16.44 0.77
C GLY A 114 3.23 -16.19 2.27
N ILE A 115 4.39 -15.81 2.81
CA ILE A 115 4.58 -15.46 4.23
C ILE A 115 4.34 -13.98 4.45
N ARG A 116 3.48 -13.63 5.41
CA ARG A 116 3.20 -12.25 5.78
C ARG A 116 4.36 -11.66 6.59
N MET A 117 4.86 -10.51 6.15
CA MET A 117 5.98 -9.82 6.80
C MET A 117 5.56 -8.90 7.95
N HIS A 118 4.26 -8.59 8.07
CA HIS A 118 3.72 -7.75 9.14
C HIS A 118 2.76 -8.54 10.03
N ARG A 119 2.62 -8.09 11.28
CA ARG A 119 1.60 -8.62 12.18
C ARG A 119 0.21 -8.18 11.69
N THR A 120 -0.65 -9.16 11.47
CA THR A 120 -2.03 -8.96 10.97
C THR A 120 -3.07 -9.69 11.82
N LYS A 121 -2.64 -10.39 12.88
CA LYS A 121 -3.53 -11.07 13.83
C LYS A 121 -3.89 -10.11 14.96
N ASN A 122 -5.17 -9.83 15.12
CA ASN A 122 -5.74 -8.94 16.15
C ASN A 122 -5.21 -7.48 16.07
N THR A 123 -4.64 -7.10 14.93
CA THR A 123 -4.12 -5.74 14.64
C THR A 123 -3.92 -5.58 13.13
N THR A 124 -3.65 -4.37 12.71
CA THR A 124 -3.23 -4.02 11.35
C THR A 124 -1.76 -3.58 11.36
N PRO A 125 -1.05 -3.65 10.21
CA PRO A 125 0.38 -3.32 10.14
C PRO A 125 0.73 -1.92 10.65
N GLU A 126 -0.06 -0.91 10.29
CA GLU A 126 0.15 0.48 10.72
C GLU A 126 -0.12 0.66 12.22
N LYS A 127 -1.11 -0.04 12.77
CA LYS A 127 -1.40 0.00 14.20
C LYS A 127 -0.32 -0.71 15.01
N ASP A 128 0.19 -1.84 14.52
CA ASP A 128 1.28 -2.56 15.15
C ASP A 128 2.56 -1.72 15.23
N ALA A 129 2.90 -1.00 14.14
CA ALA A 129 4.00 -0.03 14.15
C ALA A 129 3.76 1.08 15.17
N LYS A 130 2.55 1.67 15.19
CA LYS A 130 2.15 2.69 16.18
C LYS A 130 2.31 2.23 17.61
N ASP A 131 1.80 1.05 17.94
CA ASP A 131 1.80 0.55 19.31
C ASP A 131 3.24 0.27 19.79
N LYS A 132 4.10 -0.30 18.92
CA LYS A 132 5.53 -0.52 19.21
C LYS A 132 6.27 0.78 19.51
N LEU A 133 6.09 1.80 18.67
CA LEU A 133 6.77 3.09 18.82
C LEU A 133 6.26 3.88 20.03
N LYS A 134 4.96 3.74 20.35
CA LYS A 134 4.38 4.28 21.58
C LYS A 134 5.00 3.65 22.83
N ILE A 135 5.18 2.34 22.85
CA ILE A 135 5.83 1.61 23.97
C ILE A 135 7.30 2.04 24.11
N LEU A 136 8.02 2.20 22.99
CA LEU A 136 9.38 2.70 22.99
C LEU A 136 9.49 4.11 23.59
N GLY A 137 8.42 4.91 23.56
CA GLY A 137 8.40 6.25 24.11
C GLY A 137 9.22 7.25 23.29
N LEU A 138 9.34 7.04 21.98
CA LEU A 138 10.05 7.95 21.08
C LEU A 138 9.37 9.32 21.07
N ARG A 139 10.15 10.38 21.32
CA ARG A 139 9.69 11.78 21.34
C ARG A 139 10.56 12.74 20.52
N SER A 140 11.82 12.39 20.32
CA SER A 140 12.83 13.17 19.58
C SER A 140 14.01 12.28 19.19
N GLY A 141 14.98 12.84 18.45
CA GLY A 141 16.21 12.15 18.06
C GLY A 141 16.20 11.56 16.66
N LYS A 142 17.21 10.74 16.37
CA LYS A 142 17.45 10.13 15.05
C LYS A 142 17.11 8.64 15.07
N VAL A 143 16.39 8.17 14.06
CA VAL A 143 15.99 6.77 13.92
C VAL A 143 16.64 6.14 12.69
N LEU A 144 17.18 4.94 12.87
CA LEU A 144 17.61 4.05 11.80
C LEU A 144 16.62 2.88 11.73
N ASP A 145 15.95 2.74 10.59
CA ASP A 145 15.11 1.61 10.25
C ASP A 145 15.83 0.79 9.16
N THR A 146 16.31 -0.40 9.51
CA THR A 146 17.12 -1.23 8.61
C THR A 146 16.31 -2.17 7.73
N CYS A 147 14.98 -2.21 7.92
CA CYS A 147 14.08 -3.12 7.21
C CYS A 147 12.80 -2.38 6.84
N MET A 148 12.93 -1.40 5.93
CA MET A 148 11.81 -0.53 5.54
C MET A 148 10.55 -1.35 5.26
N GLY A 149 10.63 -2.39 4.43
CA GLY A 149 9.44 -3.16 4.03
C GLY A 149 8.43 -2.28 3.30
N LEU A 150 7.32 -1.96 3.97
CA LEU A 150 6.33 -0.97 3.50
C LEU A 150 6.44 0.39 4.22
N GLY A 151 7.38 0.51 5.17
CA GLY A 151 7.81 1.72 5.86
C GLY A 151 6.89 2.24 6.95
N TYR A 152 5.99 1.40 7.46
CA TYR A 152 5.10 1.77 8.57
C TYR A 152 5.87 2.21 9.82
N THR A 153 6.96 1.53 10.16
CA THR A 153 7.84 1.90 11.29
C THR A 153 8.49 3.27 11.07
N ALA A 154 9.06 3.52 9.90
CA ALA A 154 9.72 4.78 9.58
C ALA A 154 8.73 5.98 9.55
N ILE A 155 7.55 5.80 8.95
CA ILE A 155 6.47 6.81 9.00
C ILE A 155 6.09 7.08 10.45
N GLN A 156 5.87 6.03 11.23
CA GLN A 156 5.43 6.17 12.61
C GLN A 156 6.50 6.82 13.49
N ALA A 157 7.78 6.51 13.28
CA ALA A 157 8.88 7.14 13.99
C ALA A 157 8.89 8.65 13.76
N HIS A 158 8.67 9.08 12.51
CA HIS A 158 8.52 10.48 12.17
C HIS A 158 7.28 11.11 12.84
N GLU A 159 6.13 10.44 12.79
CA GLU A 159 4.90 10.91 13.45
C GLU A 159 5.02 10.99 14.99
N CYS A 160 5.90 10.18 15.59
CA CYS A 160 6.22 10.22 17.01
C CYS A 160 7.26 11.29 17.40
N GLY A 161 7.73 12.10 16.45
CA GLY A 161 8.61 13.24 16.72
C GLY A 161 10.09 13.01 16.43
N ALA A 162 10.48 11.92 15.75
CA ALA A 162 11.85 11.78 15.26
C ALA A 162 12.23 12.97 14.37
N GLU A 163 13.38 13.58 14.66
CA GLU A 163 13.92 14.71 13.89
C GLU A 163 14.49 14.25 12.54
N TYR A 164 14.93 13.00 12.48
CA TYR A 164 15.53 12.40 11.30
C TYR A 164 15.26 10.90 11.29
N VAL A 165 14.78 10.38 10.16
CA VAL A 165 14.57 8.95 9.96
C VAL A 165 15.34 8.52 8.71
N LEU A 166 16.32 7.64 8.88
CA LEU A 166 16.96 6.93 7.79
C LEU A 166 16.35 5.53 7.72
N SER A 167 15.65 5.24 6.62
CA SER A 167 15.12 3.92 6.37
C SER A 167 15.82 3.28 5.17
N ILE A 168 16.22 2.03 5.35
CA ILE A 168 17.00 1.25 4.38
C ILE A 168 16.20 0.01 4.02
N GLU A 169 16.11 -0.27 2.72
CA GLU A 169 15.62 -1.53 2.19
C GLU A 169 16.69 -2.10 1.25
N TYR A 170 17.01 -3.37 1.43
CA TYR A 170 17.99 -4.05 0.61
C TYR A 170 17.37 -4.57 -0.68
N GLU A 171 16.16 -5.15 -0.60
CA GLU A 171 15.55 -5.87 -1.72
C GLU A 171 14.79 -4.92 -2.67
N PRO A 172 15.23 -4.76 -3.94
CA PRO A 172 14.60 -3.83 -4.87
C PRO A 172 13.12 -4.15 -5.17
N ASN A 173 12.72 -5.43 -5.14
CA ASN A 173 11.33 -5.81 -5.39
C ASN A 173 10.41 -5.42 -4.24
N VAL A 174 10.89 -5.44 -2.99
CA VAL A 174 10.15 -4.92 -1.84
C VAL A 174 9.86 -3.42 -2.03
N MET A 175 10.85 -2.67 -2.52
CA MET A 175 10.66 -1.25 -2.81
C MET A 175 9.66 -0.97 -3.94
N ARG A 176 9.68 -1.78 -5.00
CA ARG A 176 8.68 -1.69 -6.08
C ARG A 176 7.26 -2.00 -5.57
N ILE A 177 7.12 -2.96 -4.66
CA ILE A 177 5.83 -3.21 -3.99
C ILE A 177 5.43 -2.03 -3.10
N ALA A 178 6.37 -1.47 -2.33
CA ALA A 178 6.11 -0.29 -1.50
C ALA A 178 5.71 0.95 -2.32
N GLN A 179 6.20 1.08 -3.56
CA GLN A 179 5.80 2.13 -4.51
C GLN A 179 4.32 2.06 -4.88
N LEU A 180 3.74 0.86 -4.93
CA LEU A 180 2.31 0.68 -5.20
C LEU A 180 1.45 0.92 -3.96
N ASN A 181 2.04 0.95 -2.76
CA ASN A 181 1.28 1.06 -1.51
C ASN A 181 0.94 2.53 -1.20
N PRO A 182 -0.35 2.91 -1.21
CA PRO A 182 -0.76 4.29 -0.93
C PRO A 182 -0.52 4.68 0.54
N TRP A 183 -0.40 3.70 1.45
CA TRP A 183 -0.05 3.92 2.84
C TRP A 183 1.44 4.25 3.04
N SER A 184 2.28 4.04 2.02
CA SER A 184 3.71 4.36 2.02
C SER A 184 4.02 5.76 1.47
N THR A 185 3.00 6.58 1.18
CA THR A 185 3.16 7.89 0.52
C THR A 185 3.84 8.96 1.37
N LYS A 186 3.84 8.82 2.70
CA LYS A 186 4.49 9.76 3.63
C LYS A 186 6.00 9.55 3.76
N LEU A 187 6.53 8.43 3.27
CA LEU A 187 7.95 8.10 3.30
C LEU A 187 8.75 8.89 2.27
#